data_AF-A0A6N9PX22-F1
#
_entry.id   AF-A0A6N9PX22-F1
#
_cell.length_a   1.000
_cell.length_b   1.000
_cell.length_c   1.000
_cell.angle_alpha   90.00
_cell.angle_beta   90.00
_cell.angle_gamma   90.00
#
_symmetry.space_group_name_H-M   'P 1'
#
loop_
_entity.id
_entity.type
_entity.pdbx_description
1 polymer ?
#
loop_
_entity_poly.entity_id
_entity_poly.type
_entity_poly.pdbx_seq_one_letter_code
_entity_poly.pdbx_strand_id
1 'polypeptide(L)'
;MRTIKYELEPEAYGAKNKFVSKEGTIAELIVDTGMLLDSSIDKVIPPLSTLNRMFLEGGYPCAAEWEPFQITEEEYIELVQHLISLPSPRPFRTLKDT
;
A
#
# COMPACT_ATOMS: atom_id res chain seq x y z
N MET A 1 -12.67 -5.12 2.68
CA MET A 1 -11.41 -4.44 3.01
C MET A 1 -11.75 -3.16 3.74
N ARG A 2 -11.15 -2.89 4.90
CA ARG A 2 -11.44 -1.68 5.66
C ARG A 2 -10.87 -0.42 5.00
N THR A 3 -11.39 0.73 5.41
CA THR A 3 -10.84 2.04 5.08
C THR A 3 -9.99 2.58 6.23
N ILE A 4 -9.03 3.43 5.88
CA ILE A 4 -8.16 4.16 6.80
C ILE A 4 -8.08 5.62 6.36
N LYS A 5 -7.71 6.50 7.28
CA LYS A 5 -7.37 7.88 6.98
C LYS A 5 -5.85 8.02 6.84
N TYR A 6 -5.41 8.76 5.84
CA TYR A 6 -4.01 9.04 5.58
C TYR A 6 -3.84 10.39 4.90
N GLU A 7 -2.68 10.98 5.13
CA GLU A 7 -2.24 12.24 4.53
C GLU A 7 -1.18 11.92 3.49
N LEU A 8 -1.36 12.39 2.26
CA LEU A 8 -0.39 12.23 1.18
C LEU A 8 0.47 13.49 1.09
N GLU A 9 1.78 13.28 0.99
CA GLU A 9 2.77 14.29 0.65
C GLU A 9 2.72 14.59 -0.86
N PRO A 10 3.12 15.80 -1.31
CA PRO A 10 3.12 16.18 -2.73
C PRO A 10 3.80 15.19 -3.67
N GLU A 11 4.83 14.50 -3.20
CA GLU A 11 5.64 13.53 -3.93
C GLU A 11 4.96 12.16 -4.11
N ALA A 12 3.86 11.90 -3.41
CA ALA A 12 3.11 10.66 -3.55
C ALA A 12 2.48 10.53 -4.94
N TYR A 13 2.37 9.30 -5.43
CA TYR A 13 1.73 9.02 -6.73
C TYR A 13 0.28 9.52 -6.80
N GLY A 14 -0.46 9.38 -5.70
CA GLY A 14 -1.86 9.83 -5.60
C GLY A 14 -2.04 11.33 -5.40
N ALA A 15 -0.99 12.07 -5.05
CA ALA A 15 -1.07 13.44 -4.53
C ALA A 15 -1.07 14.54 -5.59
N LYS A 16 -0.58 14.26 -6.81
CA LYS A 16 -0.51 15.24 -7.92
C LYS A 16 0.15 16.56 -7.51
N ASN A 17 1.27 16.50 -6.79
CA ASN A 17 2.05 17.65 -6.29
C ASN A 17 1.31 18.54 -5.27
N LYS A 18 0.44 17.97 -4.44
CA LYS A 18 -0.28 18.68 -3.36
C LYS A 18 -0.42 17.79 -2.13
N PHE A 19 -0.51 18.41 -0.96
CA PHE A 19 -0.96 17.70 0.24
C PHE A 19 -2.42 17.25 0.06
N VAL A 20 -2.71 15.99 0.35
CA VAL A 20 -4.06 15.41 0.21
C VAL A 20 -4.42 14.57 1.43
N SER A 21 -5.43 14.99 2.18
CA SER A 21 -6.08 14.16 3.19
C SER A 21 -7.09 13.23 2.51
N LYS A 22 -6.97 11.92 2.72
CA LYS A 22 -7.84 10.92 2.09
C LYS A 22 -8.32 9.89 3.11
N GLU A 23 -9.56 9.44 2.90
CA GLU A 23 -10.08 8.22 3.52
C GLU A 23 -10.26 7.19 2.40
N GLY A 24 -9.54 6.07 2.49
CA GLY A 24 -9.48 5.08 1.43
C GLY A 24 -9.11 3.70 1.93
N THR A 25 -9.22 2.71 1.05
CA THR A 25 -8.84 1.33 1.36
C THR A 25 -7.33 1.17 1.51
N ILE A 26 -6.90 0.07 2.13
CA ILE A 26 -5.47 -0.28 2.25
C ILE A 26 -4.80 -0.44 0.87
N ALA A 27 -5.54 -0.96 -0.11
CA ALA A 27 -5.05 -1.06 -1.49
C ALA A 27 -4.78 0.32 -2.10
N GLU A 28 -5.69 1.29 -1.88
CA GLU A 28 -5.48 2.66 -2.33
C GLU A 28 -4.29 3.31 -1.65
N LEU A 29 -4.11 3.11 -0.33
CA LEU A 29 -2.90 3.60 0.36
C LEU A 29 -1.63 3.08 -0.34
N ILE A 30 -1.56 1.79 -0.63
CA ILE A 30 -0.40 1.16 -1.28
C ILE A 30 -0.14 1.76 -2.66
N VAL A 31 -1.20 1.99 -3.44
CA VAL A 31 -1.09 2.56 -4.79
C VAL A 31 -0.71 4.03 -4.74
N ASP A 32 -1.36 4.82 -3.86
CA ASP A 32 -1.16 6.26 -3.75
C ASP A 32 0.22 6.60 -3.19
N THR A 33 0.75 5.79 -2.27
CA THR A 33 2.12 5.93 -1.75
C THR A 33 3.17 5.37 -2.71
N GLY A 34 2.81 4.41 -3.55
CA GLY A 34 3.75 3.67 -4.37
C GLY A 34 4.71 2.78 -3.57
N MET A 35 4.41 2.46 -2.31
CA MET A 35 5.33 1.73 -1.42
C MET A 35 5.72 0.33 -1.93
N LEU A 36 4.90 -0.29 -2.78
CA LEU A 36 5.19 -1.56 -3.45
C LEU A 36 5.56 -1.38 -4.94
N LEU A 37 5.63 -0.14 -5.43
CA LEU A 37 6.00 0.20 -6.80
C LEU A 37 7.49 0.50 -6.95
N ASP A 38 8.21 0.69 -5.84
CA ASP A 38 9.65 0.95 -5.88
C ASP A 38 10.41 -0.21 -6.54
N SER A 39 11.49 0.15 -7.22
CA SER A 39 12.42 -0.75 -7.93
C SER A 39 12.98 -1.89 -7.07
N SER A 40 13.05 -1.70 -5.75
CA SER A 40 13.50 -2.72 -4.80
C SER A 40 12.49 -3.83 -4.56
N ILE A 41 11.20 -3.54 -4.72
CA ILE A 41 10.08 -4.47 -4.44
C ILE A 41 9.41 -4.93 -5.74
N ASP A 42 9.41 -4.11 -6.80
CA ASP A 42 8.88 -4.42 -8.14
C ASP A 42 7.51 -5.13 -8.11
N LYS A 43 6.57 -4.61 -7.32
CA LYS A 43 5.21 -5.13 -7.13
C LYS A 43 5.11 -6.52 -6.50
N VAL A 44 6.16 -6.98 -5.83
CA VAL A 44 6.10 -8.18 -4.98
C VAL A 44 5.42 -7.81 -3.66
N ILE A 45 4.28 -8.45 -3.38
CA ILE A 45 3.56 -8.26 -2.12
C ILE A 45 4.32 -9.01 -1.01
N PRO A 46 4.82 -8.30 0.01
CA PRO A 46 5.60 -8.93 1.07
C PRO A 46 4.69 -9.73 2.02
N PRO A 47 5.24 -10.67 2.80
CA PRO A 47 4.47 -11.42 3.78
C PRO A 47 3.74 -10.51 4.78
N LEU A 48 2.60 -10.97 5.31
CA LEU A 48 1.76 -10.24 6.27
C LEU A 48 2.56 -9.60 7.41
N SER A 49 3.51 -10.32 8.00
CA SER A 49 4.34 -9.80 9.09
C SER A 49 5.18 -8.58 8.68
N THR A 50 5.69 -8.58 7.45
CA THR A 50 6.47 -7.46 6.90
C THR A 50 5.57 -6.30 6.57
N LEU A 51 4.41 -6.57 5.97
CA LEU A 51 3.43 -5.54 5.63
C LEU A 51 2.86 -4.85 6.89
N ASN A 52 2.53 -5.63 7.92
CA ASN A 52 2.11 -5.09 9.22
C ASN A 52 3.21 -4.27 9.90
N ARG A 53 4.49 -4.62 9.71
CA ARG A 53 5.58 -3.77 10.21
C ARG A 53 5.58 -2.41 9.51
N MET A 54 5.41 -2.38 8.18
CA MET A 54 5.32 -1.12 7.42
C MET A 54 4.11 -0.30 7.86
N PHE A 55 2.94 -0.92 8.05
CA PHE A 55 1.74 -0.20 8.51
C PHE A 55 1.85 0.34 9.93
N LEU A 56 2.61 -0.33 10.81
CA LEU A 56 2.88 0.13 12.16
C LEU A 56 3.89 1.29 12.23
N GLU A 57 4.68 1.54 11.18
CA GLU A 57 5.57 2.70 11.14
C GLU A 57 4.79 4.02 11.06
N GLY A 58 3.52 3.98 10.63
CA GLY A 58 2.64 5.17 10.59
C GLY A 58 2.94 6.12 9.44
N GLY A 59 3.72 5.68 8.45
CA GLY A 59 4.03 6.49 7.28
C GLY A 59 4.94 5.78 6.30
N TYR A 60 5.03 6.32 5.09
CA TYR A 60 6.03 5.94 4.09
C TYR A 60 6.84 7.19 3.72
N PRO A 61 8.18 7.15 3.81
CA PRO A 61 9.03 8.32 3.66
C PRO A 61 8.71 9.13 2.40
N CYS A 62 8.48 10.43 2.58
CA CYS A 62 8.19 11.39 1.52
C CYS A 62 6.97 11.02 0.65
N ALA A 63 6.04 10.19 1.13
CA ALA A 63 4.83 9.86 0.37
C ALA A 63 3.56 10.00 1.21
N ALA A 64 3.54 9.50 2.44
CA ALA A 64 2.34 9.59 3.26
C ALA A 64 2.57 9.37 4.75
N GLU A 65 1.61 9.81 5.54
CA GLU A 65 1.49 9.52 6.98
C GLU A 65 0.09 8.97 7.29
N TRP A 66 -0.02 8.10 8.29
CA TRP A 66 -1.28 7.50 8.74
C TRP A 66 -1.19 7.06 10.21
N GLU A 67 -2.34 6.80 10.84
CA GLU A 67 -2.35 6.22 12.18
C GLU A 67 -1.86 4.76 12.15
N PRO A 68 -0.83 4.36 12.91
CA PRO A 68 -0.31 3.00 12.91
C PRO A 68 -1.39 1.93 13.08
N PHE A 69 -1.35 0.90 12.22
CA PHE A 69 -2.33 -0.18 12.27
C PHE A 69 -1.74 -1.53 11.88
N GLN A 70 -2.50 -2.59 12.18
CA GLN A 70 -2.25 -3.94 11.68
C GLN A 70 -3.49 -4.48 10.99
N ILE A 71 -3.29 -5.38 10.04
CA ILE A 71 -4.34 -6.10 9.33
C ILE A 71 -4.33 -7.58 9.70
N THR A 72 -5.50 -8.21 9.67
CA THR A 72 -5.64 -9.64 9.92
C THR A 72 -5.21 -10.47 8.71
N GLU A 73 -5.16 -11.79 8.87
CA GLU A 73 -4.88 -12.71 7.76
C GLU A 73 -5.96 -12.65 6.67
N GLU A 74 -7.23 -12.53 7.07
CA GLU A 74 -8.36 -12.38 6.15
C GLU A 74 -8.27 -11.08 5.35
N GLU A 75 -7.97 -9.96 6.02
CA GLU A 75 -7.76 -8.67 5.36
C GLU A 75 -6.57 -8.71 4.40
N TYR A 76 -5.51 -9.43 4.76
CA TYR A 76 -4.34 -9.62 3.90
C TYR A 76 -4.66 -10.43 2.65
N ILE A 77 -5.41 -11.53 2.77
CA ILE A 77 -5.83 -12.34 1.63
C ILE A 77 -6.68 -11.49 0.68
N GLU A 78 -7.64 -10.74 1.21
CA GLU A 78 -8.48 -9.83 0.43
C GLU A 78 -7.64 -8.75 -0.27
N LEU A 79 -6.66 -8.16 0.42
CA LEU A 79 -5.73 -7.19 -0.13
C LEU A 79 -4.90 -7.75 -1.28
N VAL A 80 -4.32 -8.94 -1.09
CA VAL A 80 -3.52 -9.62 -2.12
C VAL A 80 -4.36 -9.87 -3.37
N GLN A 81 -5.56 -10.43 -3.21
CA GLN A 81 -6.47 -10.69 -4.34
C GLN A 81 -6.83 -9.40 -5.07
N HIS A 82 -7.12 -8.33 -4.32
CA HIS A 82 -7.44 -7.04 -4.91
C HIS A 82 -6.26 -6.47 -5.71
N LEU A 83 -5.06 -6.41 -5.13
CA LEU A 83 -3.86 -5.87 -5.78
C LEU A 83 -3.50 -6.64 -7.06
N ILE A 84 -3.57 -7.98 -7.03
CA ILE A 84 -3.29 -8.82 -8.22
C ILE A 84 -4.33 -8.57 -9.32
N SER A 85 -5.58 -8.28 -8.96
CA SER A 85 -6.66 -8.02 -9.92
C SER A 85 -6.58 -6.65 -10.62
N LEU A 86 -5.75 -5.73 -10.11
CA LEU A 86 -5.64 -4.39 -10.68
C LEU A 86 -5.07 -4.44 -12.11
N PRO A 87 -5.71 -3.76 -13.08
CA PRO A 87 -5.24 -3.74 -14.45
C PRO A 87 -3.89 -3.01 -14.54
N SER A 88 -2.83 -3.75 -14.87
CA SER A 88 -1.48 -3.20 -14.97
C SER A 88 -0.64 -4.03 -15.95
N PRO A 89 0.23 -3.40 -16.77
CA PRO A 89 1.15 -4.11 -17.68
C PRO A 89 2.07 -5.09 -16.95
N ARG A 90 2.39 -4.77 -15.69
CA ARG A 90 3.07 -5.68 -14.75
C ARG A 90 2.19 -5.80 -13.50
N PRO A 91 1.45 -6.89 -13.31
CA PRO A 91 0.57 -7.05 -12.16
C PRO A 91 1.38 -7.23 -10.86
N PHE A 92 0.71 -7.01 -9.73
CA PHE A 92 1.27 -7.41 -8.44
C PHE A 92 1.39 -8.93 -8.37
N ARG A 93 2.38 -9.43 -7.62
CA ARG A 93 2.65 -10.87 -7.46
C ARG A 93 3.05 -11.20 -6.03
N THR A 94 2.88 -12.45 -5.61
CA THR A 94 3.38 -12.90 -4.31
C THR A 94 4.75 -13.54 -4.45
N LEU A 95 5.50 -13.66 -3.34
CA LEU A 95 6.78 -14.40 -3.33
C LEU A 95 6.65 -15.88 -3.74
N LYS A 96 5.44 -16.46 -3.74
CA LYS A 96 5.22 -17.83 -4.21
C LYS A 96 5.23 -17.94 -5.74
N ASP A 97 5.08 -16.82 -6.44
CA ASP A 97 4.99 -16.74 -7.90
C ASP A 97 6.32 -16.34 -8.57
N THR A 98 7.43 -16.33 -7.80
CA THR A 98 8.79 -15.98 -8.27
C THR A 98 9.72 -17.16 -8.08
#